data_AF-A0A9P0GW77-F1
#
_entry.id   AF-A0A9P0GW77-F1
#
_cell.length_a   1.000
_cell.length_b   1.000
_cell.length_c   1.000
_cell.angle_alpha   90.00
_cell.angle_beta   90.00
_cell.angle_gamma   90.00
#
_symmetry.space_group_name_H-M   'P 1'
#
loop_
_entity.id
_entity.type
_entity.pdbx_description
1 polymer ?
#
loop_
_entity_poly.entity_id
_entity_poly.type
_entity_poly.pdbx_seq_one_letter_code
_entity_poly.pdbx_strand_id
1 'polypeptide(L)'
;MAIEDVEGHPTCLQFTVNMIVSVRKYRWQCIECKCCSVCGTSDNDDQLLFCDDCDRGYHMYCLAPPLDTPPEGSWSCALCIKEFHHK
;
A
#
# COMPACT_ATOMS: atom_id res chain seq x y z
N MET A 1 -7.90 3.42 -21.69
CA MET A 1 -7.03 2.40 -21.07
C MET A 1 -7.85 1.78 -19.96
N ALA A 2 -8.40 0.60 -20.20
CA ALA A 2 -9.36 -0.02 -19.29
C ALA A 2 -8.70 -0.31 -17.94
N ILE A 3 -9.42 0.01 -16.87
CA ILE A 3 -9.08 -0.44 -15.52
C ILE A 3 -9.38 -1.93 -15.54
N GLU A 4 -8.35 -2.76 -15.72
CA GLU A 4 -8.52 -4.21 -15.53
C GLU A 4 -8.90 -4.43 -14.07
N ASP A 5 -10.03 -5.10 -13.87
CA ASP A 5 -10.61 -5.38 -12.56
C ASP A 5 -9.56 -5.96 -11.61
N VAL A 6 -9.65 -5.63 -10.32
CA VAL A 6 -8.85 -6.29 -9.29
C VAL A 6 -9.12 -7.79 -9.40
N GLU A 7 -8.18 -8.57 -9.94
CA GLU A 7 -8.30 -10.02 -10.11
C GLU A 7 -8.17 -10.77 -8.76
N GLY A 8 -9.02 -10.41 -7.80
CA GLY A 8 -9.08 -11.02 -6.49
C GLY A 8 -10.25 -10.47 -5.69
N HIS A 9 -11.05 -11.38 -5.14
CA HIS A 9 -12.12 -10.99 -4.21
C HIS A 9 -11.50 -10.34 -2.97
N PRO A 10 -11.99 -9.17 -2.51
CA PRO A 10 -11.42 -8.51 -1.34
C PRO A 10 -11.34 -9.38 -0.09
N THR A 11 -12.30 -10.28 0.10
CA THR A 11 -12.30 -11.23 1.22
C THR A 11 -11.21 -12.29 1.08
N CYS A 12 -10.91 -12.77 -0.13
CA CYS A 12 -9.81 -13.70 -0.39
C CYS A 12 -8.44 -13.03 -0.19
N LEU A 13 -8.34 -11.74 -0.54
CA LEU A 13 -7.13 -10.92 -0.33
C LEU A 13 -7.04 -10.31 1.08
N GLN A 14 -8.00 -10.62 1.96
CA GLN A 14 -8.06 -10.10 3.33
C GLN A 14 -8.05 -8.57 3.44
N PHE A 15 -8.63 -7.88 2.45
CA PHE A 15 -8.68 -6.42 2.45
C PHE A 15 -9.63 -5.88 3.53
N THR A 16 -9.15 -4.84 4.23
CA THR A 16 -9.96 -4.04 5.15
C THR A 16 -10.97 -3.18 4.38
N VAL A 17 -11.94 -2.59 5.10
CA VAL A 17 -12.91 -1.64 4.50
C VAL A 17 -12.19 -0.47 3.83
N ASN A 18 -11.16 0.08 4.48
CA ASN A 18 -10.37 1.19 3.93
C ASN A 18 -9.62 0.76 2.67
N MET A 19 -9.03 -0.44 2.65
CA MET A 19 -8.39 -0.98 1.45
C MET A 19 -9.38 -1.12 0.29
N ILE A 20 -10.56 -1.69 0.52
CA ILE A 20 -11.60 -1.87 -0.53
C ILE A 20 -11.97 -0.53 -1.18
N VAL A 21 -12.16 0.51 -0.36
CA VAL A 21 -12.48 1.86 -0.84
C VAL A 21 -11.28 2.46 -1.58
N SER A 22 -10.07 2.23 -1.11
CA SER A 22 -8.84 2.82 -1.66
C SER A 22 -8.39 2.18 -2.97
N VAL A 23 -8.34 0.85 -3.07
CA VAL A 23 -7.80 0.13 -4.25
C VAL A 23 -8.62 0.35 -5.51
N ARG A 24 -9.88 0.76 -5.37
CA ARG A 24 -10.75 1.17 -6.48
C ARG A 24 -10.46 2.57 -7.02
N LYS A 25 -9.71 3.40 -6.28
CA LYS A 25 -9.40 4.79 -6.65
C LYS A 25 -8.16 4.91 -7.54
N TYR A 26 -7.38 3.84 -7.73
CA TYR A 26 -6.13 3.88 -8.50
C TYR A 26 -5.79 2.50 -9.09
N ARG A 27 -4.72 2.43 -9.89
CA ARG A 27 -4.24 1.17 -10.46
C ARG A 27 -3.53 0.34 -9.40
N TRP A 28 -4.31 -0.45 -8.66
CA TRP A 28 -3.79 -1.42 -7.70
C TRP A 28 -2.89 -2.45 -8.40
N GLN A 29 -1.88 -2.93 -7.67
CA GLN A 29 -0.93 -3.95 -8.10
C GLN A 29 -1.04 -5.14 -7.14
N CYS A 30 -0.97 -6.38 -7.62
CA CYS A 30 -0.87 -7.54 -6.75
C CYS A 30 0.46 -7.56 -5.97
N ILE A 31 0.60 -8.51 -5.04
CA ILE A 31 1.81 -8.66 -4.20
C ILE A 31 3.08 -8.81 -5.04
N GLU A 32 3.04 -9.61 -6.11
CA GLU A 32 4.18 -9.85 -7.01
C GLU A 32 4.53 -8.64 -7.90
N CYS A 33 3.57 -7.74 -8.15
CA CYS A 33 3.75 -6.58 -9.03
C CYS A 33 3.94 -5.27 -8.25
N LYS A 34 4.02 -5.32 -6.92
CA LYS A 34 4.00 -4.11 -6.09
C LYS A 34 5.27 -3.30 -6.29
N CYS A 35 5.11 -2.02 -6.61
CA CYS A 35 6.19 -1.06 -6.66
C CYS A 35 6.08 -0.06 -5.50
N CYS A 36 7.22 0.49 -5.09
CA CYS A 36 7.24 1.63 -4.20
C CYS A 36 6.62 2.86 -4.88
N SER A 37 5.71 3.53 -4.18
CA SER A 37 4.99 4.71 -4.68
C SER A 37 5.87 5.97 -4.76
N VAL A 38 7.13 5.89 -4.29
CA VAL A 38 8.10 7.00 -4.31
C VAL A 38 9.12 6.81 -5.43
N CYS A 39 9.81 5.67 -5.47
CA CYS A 39 10.87 5.42 -6.47
C CYS A 39 10.40 4.62 -7.69
N GLY A 40 9.23 3.97 -7.63
CA GLY A 40 8.65 3.20 -8.74
C GLY A 40 9.25 1.80 -8.95
N THR A 41 10.22 1.37 -8.13
CA THR A 41 10.84 0.04 -8.25
C THR A 41 10.21 -0.97 -7.30
N SER A 42 10.39 -2.26 -7.62
CA SER A 42 10.02 -3.41 -6.78
C SER A 42 11.23 -4.12 -6.17
N ASP A 43 12.45 -3.58 -6.35
CA ASP A 43 13.68 -4.11 -5.77
C ASP A 43 13.66 -4.00 -4.23
N ASN A 44 14.46 -4.76 -3.49
CA ASN A 44 14.50 -4.70 -2.01
C ASN A 44 13.08 -4.90 -1.40
N ASP A 45 12.41 -5.97 -1.81
CA ASP A 45 11.06 -6.35 -1.40
C ASP A 45 10.94 -6.57 0.13
N ASP A 46 12.01 -7.05 0.75
CA ASP A 46 12.17 -7.16 2.20
C ASP A 46 12.02 -5.82 2.96
N GLN A 47 12.25 -4.71 2.27
CA GLN A 47 12.09 -3.35 2.79
C GLN A 47 10.84 -2.63 2.28
N LEU A 48 10.00 -3.30 1.49
CA LEU A 48 8.80 -2.72 0.88
C LEU A 48 7.57 -2.92 1.79
N LEU A 49 7.17 -1.87 2.50
CA LEU A 49 5.97 -1.87 3.33
C LEU A 49 4.71 -1.72 2.49
N PHE A 50 3.65 -2.44 2.85
CA PHE A 50 2.31 -2.23 2.31
C PHE A 50 1.47 -1.47 3.34
N CYS A 51 0.78 -0.42 2.89
CA CYS A 51 -0.11 0.36 3.74
C CYS A 51 -1.39 -0.42 4.06
N ASP A 52 -1.75 -0.57 5.33
CA ASP A 52 -2.92 -1.36 5.78
C ASP A 52 -4.30 -0.74 5.43
N ASP A 53 -4.30 0.50 4.94
CA ASP A 53 -5.51 1.21 4.50
C ASP A 53 -5.67 1.34 2.99
N CYS A 54 -4.61 1.12 2.21
CA CYS A 54 -4.71 1.26 0.76
C CYS A 54 -3.96 0.23 -0.05
N ASP A 55 -3.04 -0.54 0.54
CA ASP A 55 -2.20 -1.51 -0.16
C ASP A 55 -1.17 -0.90 -1.13
N ARG A 56 -0.87 0.40 -1.01
CA ARG A 56 0.29 0.99 -1.72
C ARG A 56 1.59 0.52 -1.08
N GLY A 57 2.59 0.24 -1.93
CA GLY A 57 3.94 -0.10 -1.51
C GLY A 57 4.80 1.14 -1.23
N TYR A 58 5.64 1.08 -0.19
CA TYR A 58 6.63 2.09 0.14
C TYR A 58 7.88 1.43 0.72
N HIS A 59 9.05 1.65 0.13
CA HIS A 59 10.28 1.25 0.82
C HIS A 59 10.47 2.05 2.08
N MET A 60 10.90 1.38 3.15
CA MET A 60 11.21 2.03 4.43
C MET A 60 12.18 3.21 4.27
N TYR A 61 13.21 3.07 3.44
CA TYR A 61 14.19 4.12 3.15
C TYR A 61 13.69 5.23 2.19
N CYS A 62 12.58 5.00 1.48
CA CYS A 62 11.95 6.00 0.62
C CYS A 62 10.95 6.89 1.38
N LEU A 63 10.63 6.55 2.64
CA LEU A 63 9.77 7.36 3.49
C LEU A 63 10.48 8.63 3.97
N ALA A 64 9.68 9.61 4.40
CA ALA A 64 10.16 10.86 4.97
C ALA A 64 9.41 11.15 6.29
N PRO A 65 10.03 10.91 7.47
CA PRO A 65 11.37 10.34 7.67
C PRO A 65 11.48 8.85 7.27
N PRO A 66 12.68 8.35 6.92
CA PRO A 66 12.89 6.93 6.64
C PRO A 66 12.72 6.08 7.91
N LEU A 67 12.37 4.81 7.73
CA LEU A 67 12.30 3.82 8.80
C LEU A 67 13.49 2.86 8.70
N ASP A 68 14.07 2.49 9.84
CA ASP A 68 15.17 1.52 9.90
C ASP A 68 14.68 0.07 10.04
N THR A 69 13.49 -0.10 10.62
CA THR A 69 12.87 -1.42 10.86
C THR A 69 11.38 -1.38 10.52
N PRO A 70 10.77 -2.52 10.14
CA PRO A 70 9.34 -2.60 9.94
C PRO A 70 8.58 -2.15 11.20
N PRO A 71 7.48 -1.39 11.05
CA PRO A 71 6.68 -0.95 12.18
C PRO A 71 6.03 -2.13 12.91
N GLU A 72 5.85 -2.00 14.22
CA GLU A 72 5.07 -2.95 15.00
C GLU A 72 3.57 -2.71 14.78
N GLY A 73 2.84 -3.77 14.47
CA GLY A 73 1.40 -3.68 14.22
C GLY A 73 1.06 -3.06 12.86
N SER A 74 -0.06 -2.34 12.80
CA SER A 74 -0.56 -1.75 11.57
C SER A 74 0.18 -0.46 11.20
N TRP A 75 0.47 -0.27 9.91
CA TRP A 75 1.08 0.93 9.37
C TRP A 75 0.27 1.52 8.21
N SER A 76 0.06 2.83 8.30
CA SER A 76 -0.65 3.62 7.30
C SER A 76 0.30 4.63 6.65
N CYS A 77 0.31 4.68 5.32
CA CYS A 77 1.08 5.69 4.60
C CYS A 77 0.53 7.11 4.87
N ALA A 78 1.34 8.13 4.63
CA ALA A 78 0.97 9.53 4.88
C ALA A 78 -0.35 9.96 4.21
N LEU A 79 -0.68 9.40 3.03
CA LEU A 79 -1.95 9.66 2.34
C LEU A 79 -3.15 9.10 3.12
N CYS A 80 -3.02 7.90 3.69
CA CYS A 80 -4.09 7.26 4.45
C CYS A 80 -4.20 7.82 5.87
N ILE A 81 -3.08 8.19 6.49
CA ILE A 81 -3.11 9.02 7.70
C ILE A 81 -3.96 10.26 7.42
N LYS A 82 -3.76 10.89 6.25
CA LYS A 82 -4.51 12.07 5.82
C LYS A 82 -6.01 11.85 5.57
N GLU A 83 -6.36 10.70 5.01
CA GLU A 83 -7.73 10.40 4.60
C GLU A 83 -8.57 9.83 5.75
N PHE A 84 -8.01 8.92 6.55
CA PHE A 84 -8.76 8.06 7.46
C PHE A 84 -8.47 8.30 8.95
N HIS A 85 -7.32 8.89 9.28
CA HIS A 85 -6.85 9.02 10.67
C HIS A 85 -6.80 10.46 11.19
N HIS A 86 -7.42 11.40 10.47
CA HIS A 86 -7.67 12.74 11.01
C HIS A 86 -8.85 12.70 11.99
N LYS A 87 -8.64 13.31 13.15
CA LYS A 87 -9.71 13.63 14.10
C LYS A 87 -10.52 14.83 13.62
#